data_AF-A0A380H324-F1
#
_entry.id   AF-A0A380H324-F1
#
_cell.length_a   1.000
_cell.length_b   1.000
_cell.length_c   1.000
_cell.angle_alpha   90.00
_cell.angle_beta   90.00
_cell.angle_gamma   90.00
#
_symmetry.space_group_name_H-M   'P 1'
#
loop_
_entity.id
_entity.type
_entity.pdbx_description
1 polymer ?
#
loop_
_entity_poly.entity_id
_entity_poly.type
_entity_poly.pdbx_seq_one_letter_code
_entity_poly.pdbx_strand_id
1 'polypeptide(L)' 'MKNNQENLQSIYKSFQLPKNDERLEKLKDSAYSKVLVITEDWCGDAMMNIPILKHISEKLNIEARAFHRDDELT' A
#
# COMPACT_ATOMS: atom_id res chain seq x y z
N MET A 1 -3.49 -0.77 -13.22
CA MET A 1 -4.22 0.43 -12.74
C MET A 1 -4.40 1.40 -13.90
N LYS A 2 -5.63 1.58 -14.39
CA LYS A 2 -6.00 2.60 -15.39
C LYS A 2 -6.78 3.74 -14.75
N ASN A 3 -7.63 3.43 -13.78
CA ASN A 3 -8.41 4.43 -13.06
C ASN A 3 -7.60 4.99 -11.87
N ASN A 4 -7.77 6.28 -11.58
CA ASN A 4 -7.14 7.00 -10.45
C ASN A 4 -5.60 6.98 -10.35
N GLN A 5 -4.89 6.54 -11.41
CA GLN A 5 -3.43 6.40 -11.38
C GLN A 5 -2.72 7.71 -11.01
N GLU A 6 -3.13 8.84 -11.59
CA GLU A 6 -2.50 10.14 -11.31
C GLU A 6 -2.68 10.58 -9.85
N ASN A 7 -3.88 10.41 -9.31
CA ASN A 7 -4.19 10.74 -7.92
C ASN A 7 -3.42 9.85 -6.95
N LEU A 8 -3.38 8.54 -7.21
CA LEU A 8 -2.60 7.58 -6.44
C LEU A 8 -1.12 7.96 -6.41
N GLN A 9 -0.55 8.31 -7.57
CA GLN A 9 0.84 8.75 -7.67
C GLN A 9 1.09 10.08 -6.95
N SER A 10 0.14 11.01 -7.00
CA SER A 10 0.20 12.29 -6.28
C SER A 10 0.22 12.08 -4.76
N ILE A 11 -0.67 11.23 -4.24
CA ILE A 11 -0.72 10.86 -2.82
C ILE A 11 0.59 10.16 -2.41
N TYR A 12 1.08 9.23 -3.23
CA TYR A 12 2.34 8.54 -2.95
C TYR A 12 3.53 9.50 -2.82
N LYS A 13 3.62 10.51 -3.70
CA LYS A 13 4.72 11.48 -3.65
C LYS A 13 4.59 12.49 -2.50
N SER A 14 3.37 12.82 -2.11
CA SER A 14 3.09 13.85 -1.08
C SER A 14 3.08 13.29 0.34
N PHE A 15 2.67 12.03 0.51
CA PHE A 15 2.61 11.39 1.82
C PHE A 15 4.01 11.12 2.36
N GLN A 16 4.20 11.41 3.65
CA GLN A 16 5.40 11.07 4.39
C GLN A 16 4.99 10.32 5.65
N LEU A 17 5.71 9.23 5.94
CA LEU A 17 5.50 8.50 7.18
C LEU A 17 5.77 9.40 8.40
N PRO A 18 4.99 9.26 9.48
CA PRO A 18 5.27 9.95 10.72
C PRO A 18 6.68 9.62 11.22
N LYS A 19 7.41 10.63 11.70
CA LYS A 19 8.68 10.41 12.37
C LYS A 19 8.41 9.80 13.75
N ASN A 20 9.18 8.78 14.13
CA ASN A 20 9.13 8.13 15.43
C ASN A 20 7.76 7.51 15.77
N ASP A 21 7.17 6.76 14.84
CA ASP A 21 5.95 6.00 15.11
C ASP A 21 6.27 4.66 15.79
N GLU A 22 5.91 4.52 17.06
CA GLU A 22 6.14 3.32 17.86
C GLU A 22 5.49 2.06 17.24
N ARG A 23 4.40 2.22 16.47
CA ARG A 23 3.72 1.10 15.80
C ARG A 23 4.57 0.53 14.66
N LEU A 24 5.29 1.39 13.94
CA LEU A 24 6.19 0.97 12.87
C LEU A 24 7.41 0.24 13.45
N GLU A 25 7.95 0.71 14.57
CA GLU A 25 9.06 0.02 15.24
C GLU A 25 8.63 -1.37 15.75
N LYS A 26 7.43 -1.48 16.35
CA LYS A 26 6.87 -2.80 16.75
C LYS A 26 6.67 -3.75 15.57
N LEU A 27 6.24 -3.24 14.41
CA LEU A 27 6.07 -4.05 13.21
C LEU A 27 7.40 -4.50 12.61
N LYS A 28 8.46 -3.69 12.75
CA LYS A 28 9.80 -4.04 12.28
C LYS A 28 10.35 -5.29 12.99
N ASP A 29 10.03 -5.45 14.27
CA ASP A 29 10.43 -6.61 15.07
C ASP A 29 9.51 -7.82 14.89
N SER A 30 8.45 -7.70 14.07
CA SER A 30 7.53 -8.80 13.79
C SER A 30 8.09 -9.77 12.76
N ALA A 31 7.55 -10.99 12.73
CA ALA A 31 7.92 -12.01 11.73
C ALA A 31 7.26 -11.79 10.34
N TYR A 32 6.51 -10.69 10.15
CA TYR A 32 5.81 -10.44 8.90
C TYR A 32 6.78 -9.96 7.82
N SER A 33 6.93 -10.76 6.75
CA SER A 33 7.81 -10.45 5.62
C SER A 33 7.05 -10.17 4.33
N LYS A 34 5.73 -10.44 4.29
CA LYS A 34 4.91 -10.37 3.08
C LYS A 34 3.54 -9.78 3.34
N VAL A 35 3.03 -9.04 2.36
CA VAL A 35 1.67 -8.49 2.34
C VAL A 35 1.01 -8.84 1.01
N LEU A 36 -0.18 -9.45 1.10
CA LEU A 36 -1.08 -9.67 -0.01
C LEU A 36 -2.13 -8.55 -0.02
N VAL A 37 -2.25 -7.84 -1.13
CA VAL A 37 -3.26 -6.79 -1.32
C VAL A 37 -4.22 -7.26 -2.40
N ILE A 38 -5.51 -7.34 -2.09
CA ILE A 38 -6.58 -7.56 -3.07
C ILE A 38 -7.28 -6.22 -3.25
N THR A 39 -7.28 -5.68 -4.47
CA THR A 39 -7.69 -4.30 -4.69
C THR A 39 -8.28 -4.04 -6.06
N GLU A 40 -9.10 -3.00 -6.15
CA GLU A 40 -9.64 -2.48 -7.39
C GLU A 40 -9.17 -1.04 -7.62
N ASP A 41 -8.74 -0.71 -8.84
CA ASP A 41 -8.15 0.60 -9.16
C ASP A 41 -9.18 1.73 -9.34
N TRP A 42 -10.43 1.37 -9.62
CA TRP A 42 -11.56 2.29 -9.64
C TRP A 42 -12.04 2.69 -8.24
N CYS A 43 -11.62 1.98 -7.19
CA CYS A 43 -12.05 2.27 -5.84
C CYS A 43 -11.27 3.47 -5.26
N GLY A 44 -12.00 4.49 -4.79
CA GLY A 44 -11.40 5.66 -4.14
C GLY A 44 -10.63 5.30 -2.85
N ASP A 45 -11.04 4.23 -2.15
CA ASP A 45 -10.33 3.74 -0.97
C ASP A 45 -8.94 3.20 -1.33
N ALA A 46 -8.86 2.38 -2.39
CA ALA A 46 -7.60 1.85 -2.90
C ALA A 46 -6.64 2.97 -3.33
N MET A 47 -7.16 4.00 -4.00
CA MET A 47 -6.40 5.19 -4.39
C MET A 47 -5.74 5.88 -3.19
N MET A 48 -6.43 5.96 -2.05
CA MET A 48 -5.94 6.63 -0.84
C MET A 48 -4.98 5.74 -0.02
N ASN A 49 -5.34 4.47 0.19
CA ASN A 49 -4.66 3.61 1.16
C ASN A 49 -3.45 2.87 0.58
N ILE A 50 -3.46 2.50 -0.71
CA ILE A 50 -2.35 1.76 -1.32
C ILE A 50 -1.03 2.54 -1.26
N PRO A 51 -0.98 3.86 -1.57
CA PRO A 51 0.23 4.65 -1.41
C PRO A 51 0.81 4.61 0.00
N ILE A 52 -0.06 4.70 1.01
CA ILE A 52 0.33 4.69 2.43
C ILE A 52 0.90 3.31 2.78
N LEU A 53 0.21 2.23 2.41
CA LEU A 53 0.68 0.86 2.61
C LEU A 53 2.02 0.61 1.91
N LYS A 54 2.23 1.18 0.71
CA LYS A 54 3.48 1.07 -0.03
C LYS A 54 4.64 1.69 0.76
N HIS A 55 4.48 2.92 1.26
CA HIS A 55 5.48 3.57 2.12
C HIS A 55 5.83 2.74 3.36
N ILE A 56 4.81 2.20 4.04
CA ILE A 56 5.01 1.33 5.21
C ILE A 56 5.80 0.08 4.82
N SER A 57 5.42 -0.56 3.71
CA SER A 57 6.06 -1.79 3.24
C SER A 57 7.53 -1.55 2.87
N GLU A 58 7.84 -0.46 2.18
CA GLU A 58 9.21 -0.07 1.85
C GLU A 58 10.04 0.24 3.09
N LYS A 59 9.48 0.99 4.05
CA LYS A 59 10.15 1.33 5.30
C LYS A 59 10.51 0.10 6.13
N LEU A 60 9.65 -0.91 6.11
CA LEU A 60 9.81 -2.16 6.87
C LEU A 60 10.46 -3.29 6.06
N ASN A 61 10.81 -3.05 4.79
CA ASN A 61 11.33 -4.06 3.87
C ASN A 61 10.43 -5.31 3.74
N ILE A 62 9.11 -5.07 3.71
CA ILE A 62 8.08 -6.09 3.54
C ILE A 62 7.74 -6.22 2.06
N GLU A 63 7.71 -7.46 1.56
CA GLU A 63 7.33 -7.74 0.17
C GLU A 63 5.80 -7.61 0.00
N ALA A 64 5.35 -6.52 -0.61
CA ALA A 64 3.93 -6.30 -0.91
C ALA A 64 3.61 -6.64 -2.38
N ARG A 65 2.58 -7.46 -2.61
CA ARG A 65 2.04 -7.77 -3.95
C ARG A 65 0.55 -7.46 -4.01
N ALA A 66 0.14 -6.78 -5.08
CA ALA A 66 -1.26 -6.42 -5.31
C ALA A 66 -1.85 -7.27 -6.44
N PHE A 67 -3.09 -7.71 -6.23
CA PHE A 67 -3.89 -8.53 -7.14
C PHE A 67 -5.24 -7.84 -7.34
N HIS A 68 -5.75 -7.84 -8.58
CA HIS A 68 -7.10 -7.34 -8.81
C HIS A 68 -8.13 -8.37 -8.31
N ARG A 69 -9.20 -7.89 -7.68
CA ARG A 69 -10.27 -8.75 -7.17
C ARG A 69 -11.02 -9.40 -8.33
N ASP A 70 -11.24 -8.64 -9.40
CA ASP A 70 -12.10 -9.05 -10.52
C ASP A 70 -11.33 -9.74 -11.66
N ASP A 71 -10.01 -10.00 -11.52
CA ASP A 71 -9.18 -10.64 -12.55
C ASP A 71 -9.62 -12.07 -12.92
N GLU A 72 -10.48 -12.73 -12.12
CA GLU A 72 -10.98 -14.11 -12.37
C GLU A 72 -12.45 -14.20 -12.81
N LEU A 73 -13.12 -13.09 -13.15
CA LEU A 73 -14.51 -13.13 -13.65
C LEU A 73 -14.64 -13.38 -15.18
N THR A 74 -13.60 -13.93 -15.82
CA THR A 74 -13.61 -14.24 -17.27
C THR A 74 -13.08 -15.63 -17.58
#